data_AF-A0A1H7PFF3-F1
#
_entry.id   AF-A0A1H7PFF3-F1
#
_cell.length_a   1.000
_cell.length_b   1.000
_cell.length_c   1.000
_cell.angle_alpha   90.00
_cell.angle_beta   90.00
_cell.angle_gamma   90.00
#
_symmetry.space_group_name_H-M   'P 1'
#
loop_
_entity.id
_entity.type
_entity.pdbx_description
1 polymer ?
#
loop_
_entity_poly.entity_id
_entity_poly.type
_entity_poly.pdbx_seq_one_letter_code
_entity_poly.pdbx_strand_id
1 'polypeptide(L)'
;MKNFKYVLVFCSILIIAACSSDDDGNETQESSLVIGAYNLTEVNLSTAQDPNEDGVSSINMLDELSCLTGLLTVSEDGTWDMDLIELNITSITGDLYGIRCGRTINYTGKWTILSNVLNLNNSEFSTMIFNSSTLTESINDDLPGISNRKFLKQ
;
A
#
# COMPACT_ATOMS: atom_id res chain seq x y z
N MET A 1 -5.85 89.42 0.10
CA MET A 1 -6.15 88.16 0.81
C MET A 1 -6.66 87.15 -0.22
N LYS A 2 -5.82 86.21 -0.64
CA LYS A 2 -6.13 85.26 -1.71
C LYS A 2 -5.96 83.86 -1.14
N ASN A 3 -7.07 83.15 -1.01
CA ASN A 3 -7.18 81.88 -0.30
C ASN A 3 -6.65 80.75 -1.17
N PHE A 4 -5.54 80.12 -0.78
CA PHE A 4 -5.04 78.90 -1.39
C PHE A 4 -5.04 77.81 -0.31
N LYS A 5 -6.12 77.01 -0.28
CA LYS A 5 -6.25 75.86 0.63
C LYS A 5 -5.52 74.68 -0.01
N TYR A 6 -4.36 74.33 0.55
CA TYR A 6 -3.57 73.19 0.12
C TYR A 6 -4.19 71.88 0.66
N VAL A 7 -4.48 70.99 -0.29
CA VAL A 7 -4.14 69.55 -0.31
C VAL A 7 -4.60 68.73 0.89
N LEU A 8 -5.71 68.01 0.70
CA LEU A 8 -6.18 66.93 1.55
C LEU A 8 -6.07 65.61 0.76
N VAL A 9 -5.68 64.57 1.51
CA VAL A 9 -5.74 63.13 1.21
C VAL A 9 -4.53 62.56 0.48
N PHE A 10 -3.51 62.24 1.28
CA PHE A 10 -2.49 61.25 0.93
C PHE A 10 -3.12 59.85 1.00
N CYS A 11 -2.92 59.12 -0.08
CA CYS A 11 -3.27 57.72 -0.26
C CYS A 11 -2.54 56.86 0.79
N SER A 12 -3.26 56.00 1.51
CA SER A 12 -2.66 54.87 2.21
C SER A 12 -3.53 53.64 1.97
N ILE A 13 -3.05 52.91 0.97
CA ILE A 13 -3.38 51.56 0.59
C ILE A 13 -3.20 50.65 1.80
N LEU A 14 -4.32 50.14 2.36
CA LEU A 14 -4.35 49.02 3.29
C LEU A 14 -4.61 47.76 2.48
N ILE A 15 -3.53 47.07 2.13
CA ILE A 15 -3.57 45.69 1.62
C ILE A 15 -3.52 44.76 2.83
N ILE A 16 -4.12 43.58 2.64
CA ILE A 16 -3.90 42.29 3.31
C ILE A 16 -4.32 42.15 4.77
N ALA A 17 -5.53 41.62 4.93
CA ALA A 17 -5.77 40.46 5.78
C ALA A 17 -6.93 39.63 5.18
N ALA A 18 -6.71 39.08 3.98
CA ALA A 18 -7.47 37.91 3.57
C ALA A 18 -6.89 36.74 4.37
N CYS A 19 -7.59 36.35 5.41
CA CYS A 19 -7.31 35.13 6.15
C CYS A 19 -7.57 33.97 5.17
N SER A 20 -6.51 33.44 4.55
CA SER A 20 -6.52 32.05 4.11
C SER A 20 -6.68 31.25 5.38
N SER A 21 -7.88 30.70 5.59
CA SER A 21 -8.01 29.57 6.51
C SER A 21 -7.33 28.42 5.80
N ASP A 22 -6.03 28.27 6.06
CA ASP A 22 -5.27 27.07 5.76
C ASP A 22 -5.90 25.95 6.58
N ASP A 23 -6.81 25.23 5.94
CA ASP A 23 -7.27 23.92 6.41
C ASP A 23 -6.15 22.91 6.08
N ASP A 24 -5.00 23.06 6.75
CA ASP A 24 -3.97 22.02 6.84
C ASP A 24 -4.48 20.93 7.78
N GLY A 25 -5.51 20.23 7.32
CA GLY A 25 -6.13 19.13 8.01
C GLY A 25 -5.28 17.88 7.87
N ASN A 26 -4.26 17.73 8.73
CA ASN A 26 -3.74 16.48 9.30
C ASN A 26 -3.40 15.26 8.38
N GLU A 27 -3.48 15.34 7.05
CA GLU A 27 -3.25 14.20 6.14
C GLU A 27 -1.76 13.84 6.02
N THR A 28 -0.84 14.78 6.31
CA THR A 28 0.60 14.56 6.13
C THR A 28 1.20 13.58 7.14
N GLN A 29 0.65 13.48 8.37
CA GLN A 29 1.23 12.59 9.38
C GLN A 29 0.95 11.10 9.12
N GLU A 30 -0.27 10.74 8.73
CA GLU A 30 -0.64 9.33 8.44
C GLU A 30 0.10 8.78 7.22
N SER A 31 0.27 9.60 6.18
CA SER A 31 1.06 9.31 4.98
C SER A 31 2.51 8.95 5.30
N SER A 32 3.15 9.70 6.20
CA SER A 32 4.58 9.51 6.51
C SER A 32 4.92 8.15 7.13
N LEU A 33 3.97 7.53 7.85
CA LEU A 33 4.21 6.26 8.54
C LEU A 33 4.26 5.06 7.60
N VAL A 34 3.47 5.10 6.51
CA VAL A 34 3.38 3.99 5.55
C VAL A 34 4.46 4.03 4.48
N ILE A 35 5.13 5.17 4.27
CA ILE A 35 6.26 5.29 3.34
C ILE A 35 7.42 4.36 3.77
N GLY A 36 7.96 3.61 2.82
CA GLY A 36 9.08 2.70 3.03
C GLY A 36 9.05 1.46 2.14
N ALA A 37 10.02 0.59 2.34
CA ALA A 37 10.14 -0.70 1.65
C ALA A 37 9.66 -1.84 2.55
N TYR A 38 8.91 -2.78 1.99
CA TYR A 38 8.29 -3.89 2.70
C TYR A 38 8.57 -5.22 2.00
N ASN A 39 9.14 -6.18 2.72
CA ASN A 39 9.40 -7.52 2.21
C ASN A 39 8.17 -8.42 2.44
N LEU A 40 7.81 -9.21 1.44
CA LEU A 40 6.82 -10.28 1.60
C LEU A 40 7.31 -11.29 2.64
N THR A 41 6.47 -11.57 3.63
CA THR A 41 6.79 -12.49 4.74
C THR A 41 5.77 -13.61 4.88
N GLU A 42 4.56 -13.42 4.38
CA GLU A 42 3.54 -14.47 4.37
C GLU A 42 2.72 -14.43 3.07
N VAL A 43 2.46 -15.62 2.51
CA VAL A 43 1.42 -15.86 1.50
C VAL A 43 0.60 -17.03 2.00
N ASN A 44 -0.50 -16.72 2.69
CA ASN A 44 -1.32 -17.72 3.35
C ASN A 44 -2.42 -18.21 2.42
N LEU A 45 -2.55 -19.53 2.28
CA LEU A 45 -3.68 -20.16 1.58
C LEU A 45 -4.86 -20.40 2.51
N SER A 46 -6.03 -20.66 1.94
CA SER A 46 -7.22 -21.06 2.71
C SER A 46 -7.11 -22.46 3.34
N THR A 47 -6.19 -23.30 2.88
CA THR A 47 -5.86 -24.62 3.44
C THR A 47 -4.36 -24.88 3.40
N ALA A 48 -3.86 -25.68 4.34
CA ALA A 48 -2.46 -26.08 4.36
C ALA A 48 -2.12 -27.00 3.17
N GLN A 49 -0.96 -26.79 2.57
CA GLN A 49 -0.48 -27.52 1.38
C GLN A 49 1.00 -27.87 1.57
N ASP A 50 1.45 -28.96 0.92
CA ASP A 50 2.84 -29.45 0.95
C ASP A 50 3.34 -29.61 -0.50
N PRO A 51 3.61 -28.51 -1.22
CA PRO A 51 4.08 -28.56 -2.61
C PRO A 51 5.57 -28.90 -2.73
N ASN A 52 6.35 -28.88 -1.63
CA ASN A 52 7.77 -29.25 -1.64
C ASN A 52 7.98 -30.76 -1.36
N GLU A 53 6.91 -31.46 -0.95
CA GLU A 53 6.85 -32.89 -0.65
C GLU A 53 7.80 -33.32 0.47
N ASP A 54 8.05 -32.45 1.46
CA ASP A 54 8.89 -32.76 2.62
C ASP A 54 8.13 -33.49 3.74
N GLY A 55 6.81 -33.61 3.61
CA GLY A 55 5.92 -34.31 4.54
C GLY A 55 5.31 -33.42 5.62
N VAL A 56 5.55 -32.11 5.60
CA VAL A 56 4.96 -31.11 6.49
C VAL A 56 4.16 -30.12 5.65
N SER A 57 2.85 -30.02 5.89
CA SER A 57 2.03 -29.01 5.21
C SER A 57 1.94 -27.72 6.00
N SER A 58 2.03 -26.59 5.28
CA SER A 58 1.93 -25.25 5.86
C SER A 58 0.83 -24.43 5.19
N ILE A 59 0.26 -23.49 5.95
CA ILE A 59 -0.66 -22.48 5.41
C ILE A 59 0.13 -21.40 4.64
N ASN A 60 1.29 -21.03 5.17
CA ASN A 60 2.17 -20.03 4.58
C ASN A 60 3.06 -20.65 3.51
N MET A 61 2.88 -20.23 2.26
CA MET A 61 3.63 -20.78 1.13
C MET A 61 5.09 -20.33 1.09
N LEU A 62 5.52 -19.36 1.91
CA LEU A 62 6.96 -19.07 2.03
C LEU A 62 7.71 -20.15 2.81
N ASP A 63 7.03 -20.93 3.65
CA ASP A 63 7.61 -22.07 4.35
C ASP A 63 7.79 -23.26 3.39
N GLU A 64 6.94 -23.33 2.36
CA GLU A 64 6.93 -24.40 1.37
C GLU A 64 7.78 -24.08 0.12
N LEU A 65 7.69 -22.84 -0.38
CA LEU A 65 8.23 -22.41 -1.66
C LEU A 65 9.23 -21.26 -1.47
N SER A 66 10.51 -21.61 -1.35
CA SER A 66 11.61 -20.64 -1.17
C SER A 66 11.82 -19.67 -2.34
N CYS A 67 11.18 -19.92 -3.48
CA CYS A 67 11.20 -19.03 -4.63
C CYS A 67 10.22 -17.86 -4.52
N LEU A 68 9.26 -17.88 -3.58
CA LEU A 68 8.36 -16.77 -3.37
C LEU A 68 9.12 -15.60 -2.73
N THR A 69 9.10 -14.47 -3.42
CA THR A 69 9.64 -13.22 -2.92
C THR A 69 8.71 -12.08 -3.33
N GLY A 70 8.75 -11.00 -2.56
CA GLY A 70 8.08 -9.77 -2.92
C GLY A 70 8.68 -8.58 -2.19
N LEU A 71 8.74 -7.45 -2.89
CA LEU A 71 9.19 -6.17 -2.36
C LEU A 71 8.20 -5.11 -2.79
N LEU A 72 7.54 -4.48 -1.83
CA LEU A 72 6.66 -3.32 -2.04
C LEU A 72 7.38 -2.06 -1.56
N THR A 73 7.54 -1.08 -2.42
CA THR A 73 8.06 0.24 -2.07
C THR A 73 6.94 1.26 -2.15
N VAL A 74 6.65 1.94 -1.05
CA VAL A 74 5.71 3.06 -0.97
C VAL A 74 6.52 4.36 -0.86
N SER A 75 6.41 5.22 -1.86
CA SER A 75 7.24 6.42 -2.00
C SER A 75 6.52 7.70 -1.57
N GLU A 76 7.29 8.68 -1.11
CA GLU A 76 6.80 9.99 -0.64
C GLU A 76 6.14 10.82 -1.76
N ASP A 77 6.50 10.58 -3.02
CA ASP A 77 5.92 11.24 -4.20
C ASP A 77 4.50 10.72 -4.58
N GLY A 78 3.90 9.94 -3.69
CA GLY A 78 2.59 9.33 -3.86
C GLY A 78 2.58 8.16 -4.84
N THR A 79 3.74 7.64 -5.26
CA THR A 79 3.84 6.43 -6.08
C THR A 79 4.20 5.20 -5.25
N TRP A 80 3.96 4.04 -5.83
CA TRP A 80 4.47 2.77 -5.31
C TRP A 80 4.95 1.89 -6.46
N ASP A 81 5.85 0.97 -6.14
CA ASP A 81 6.31 -0.12 -6.99
C ASP A 81 6.27 -1.44 -6.21
N MET A 82 6.00 -2.54 -6.89
CA MET A 82 6.06 -3.87 -6.31
C MET A 82 6.67 -4.87 -7.28
N ASP A 83 7.74 -5.51 -6.84
CA ASP A 83 8.23 -6.76 -7.42
C ASP A 83 7.59 -7.92 -6.67
N LEU A 84 6.95 -8.85 -7.39
CA LEU A 84 6.31 -10.02 -6.78
C LEU A 84 6.52 -11.26 -7.65
N ILE A 85 6.96 -12.36 -7.06
CA ILE A 85 6.85 -13.68 -7.68
C ILE A 85 5.48 -14.24 -7.32
N GLU A 86 4.61 -14.36 -8.33
CA GLU A 86 3.24 -14.84 -8.13
C GLU A 86 3.21 -16.31 -7.68
N LEU A 87 2.17 -16.66 -6.94
CA LEU A 87 1.83 -18.05 -6.67
C LEU A 87 0.87 -18.55 -7.76
N ASN A 88 1.26 -19.60 -8.48
CA ASN A 88 0.41 -20.24 -9.47
C ASN A 88 -0.25 -21.48 -8.86
N ILE A 89 -1.58 -21.47 -8.83
CA ILE A 89 -2.40 -22.53 -8.27
C ILE A 89 -3.26 -23.12 -9.38
N THR A 90 -3.17 -24.43 -9.58
CA THR A 90 -3.91 -25.15 -10.61
C THR A 90 -4.65 -26.32 -10.00
N SER A 91 -5.95 -26.43 -10.24
CA SER A 91 -6.73 -27.60 -9.83
C SER A 91 -6.32 -28.81 -10.67
N ILE A 92 -6.05 -29.95 -10.02
CA ILE A 92 -5.76 -31.22 -10.69
C ILE A 92 -7.03 -32.07 -10.72
N THR A 93 -7.37 -32.71 -9.60
CA THR A 93 -8.59 -33.54 -9.44
C THR A 93 -8.97 -33.63 -7.97
N GLY A 94 -10.26 -33.43 -7.65
CA GLY A 94 -10.71 -33.38 -6.25
C GLY A 94 -10.05 -32.20 -5.51
N ASP A 95 -9.64 -32.43 -4.26
CA ASP A 95 -8.95 -31.44 -3.43
C ASP A 95 -7.42 -31.46 -3.63
N LEU A 96 -6.95 -31.90 -4.79
CA LEU A 96 -5.52 -31.90 -5.14
C LEU A 96 -5.20 -30.75 -6.10
N TYR A 97 -4.16 -30.00 -5.75
CA TYR A 97 -3.77 -28.78 -6.44
C TYR A 97 -2.28 -28.78 -6.77
N GLY A 98 -1.95 -28.36 -7.99
CA GLY A 98 -0.57 -28.05 -8.39
C GLY A 98 -0.26 -26.62 -7.99
N ILE A 99 0.62 -26.44 -7.02
CA ILE A 99 1.04 -25.15 -6.47
C ILE A 99 2.53 -24.96 -6.74
N ARG A 100 2.88 -23.83 -7.34
CA ARG A 100 4.26 -23.53 -7.74
C ARG A 100 4.48 -22.02 -7.83
N CYS A 101 5.74 -21.61 -7.77
CA CYS A 101 6.10 -20.24 -8.14
C CYS A 101 5.80 -19.99 -9.63
N GLY A 102 5.19 -18.84 -9.87
CA GLY A 102 4.91 -18.32 -11.19
C GLY A 102 6.06 -17.47 -11.71
N ARG A 103 5.70 -16.47 -12.52
CA ARG A 103 6.64 -15.48 -13.04
C ARG A 103 6.77 -14.31 -12.07
N THR A 104 7.88 -13.58 -12.19
CA THR A 104 8.00 -12.25 -11.57
C THR A 104 7.10 -11.27 -12.32
N ILE A 105 6.35 -10.47 -11.56
CA ILE A 105 5.57 -9.34 -12.06
C ILE A 105 6.01 -8.08 -11.35
N ASN A 106 6.00 -6.99 -12.12
CA ASN A 106 6.24 -5.65 -11.63
C ASN A 106 4.92 -4.90 -11.72
N TYR A 107 4.49 -4.34 -10.59
CA TYR A 107 3.35 -3.43 -10.52
C TYR A 107 3.81 -2.05 -10.10
N THR A 108 3.07 -1.04 -10.50
CA THR A 108 3.27 0.33 -10.04
C THR A 108 1.95 1.08 -10.07
N GLY A 109 1.84 2.12 -9.27
CA GLY A 109 0.65 2.94 -9.26
C GLY A 109 0.75 4.13 -8.33
N LYS A 110 -0.42 4.68 -8.01
CA LYS A 110 -0.61 5.73 -7.01
C LYS A 110 -1.26 5.12 -5.79
N TRP A 111 -0.86 5.55 -4.60
CA TRP A 111 -1.46 5.05 -3.36
C TRP A 111 -2.19 6.18 -2.62
N THR A 112 -3.09 5.76 -1.74
CA THR A 112 -3.77 6.63 -0.77
C THR A 112 -3.80 5.89 0.57
N ILE A 113 -3.78 6.63 1.67
CA ILE A 113 -3.97 6.05 3.00
C ILE A 113 -5.07 6.82 3.75
N LEU A 114 -5.94 6.08 4.43
CA LEU A 114 -6.92 6.67 5.34
C LEU A 114 -6.86 5.95 6.68
N SER A 115 -6.54 6.71 7.74
CA SER A 115 -6.19 6.13 9.04
C SER A 115 -5.05 5.12 8.86
N ASN A 116 -5.32 3.83 8.96
CA ASN A 116 -4.35 2.76 8.81
C ASN A 116 -4.62 1.84 7.60
N VAL A 117 -5.48 2.25 6.67
CA VAL A 117 -5.83 1.45 5.50
C VAL A 117 -5.13 2.04 4.28
N LEU A 118 -4.11 1.34 3.80
CA LEU A 118 -3.40 1.65 2.56
C LEU A 118 -4.18 1.07 1.37
N ASN A 119 -4.47 1.92 0.39
CA ASN A 119 -5.05 1.54 -0.88
C ASN A 119 -4.05 1.84 -2.01
N LEU A 120 -3.65 0.81 -2.75
CA LEU A 120 -2.73 0.90 -3.89
C LEU A 120 -3.39 1.40 -5.18
N ASN A 121 -4.71 1.68 -5.15
CA ASN A 121 -5.54 2.12 -6.27
C ASN A 121 -5.35 1.27 -7.53
N ASN A 122 -5.25 -0.03 -7.34
CA ASN A 122 -4.99 -1.01 -8.40
C ASN A 122 -5.96 -2.19 -8.23
N SER A 123 -6.52 -2.69 -9.33
CA SER A 123 -7.53 -3.77 -9.32
C SER A 123 -6.98 -5.14 -8.94
N GLU A 124 -5.67 -5.33 -9.02
CA GLU A 124 -5.00 -6.60 -8.69
C GLU A 124 -4.80 -6.80 -7.18
N PHE A 125 -5.01 -5.75 -6.38
CA PHE A 125 -4.75 -5.74 -4.95
C PHE A 125 -5.95 -5.25 -4.16
N SER A 126 -6.19 -5.89 -3.03
CA SER A 126 -7.13 -5.40 -2.02
C SER A 126 -6.49 -4.31 -1.16
N THR A 127 -7.30 -3.61 -0.37
CA THR A 127 -6.78 -2.67 0.62
C THR A 127 -5.93 -3.40 1.67
N MET A 128 -4.84 -2.77 2.10
CA MET A 128 -3.91 -3.31 3.08
C MET A 128 -4.07 -2.60 4.42
N ILE A 129 -4.11 -3.35 5.51
CA ILE A 129 -4.12 -2.79 6.86
C ILE A 129 -2.66 -2.61 7.31
N PHE A 130 -2.29 -1.36 7.61
CA PHE A 130 -1.01 -1.00 8.20
C PHE A 130 -1.08 -1.10 9.73
N ASN A 131 -0.13 -1.80 10.33
CA ASN A 131 0.05 -1.86 11.77
C ASN A 131 1.54 -1.77 12.11
N SER A 132 1.97 -0.57 12.48
CA SER A 132 3.33 -0.22 12.90
C SER A 132 4.42 -0.46 11.84
N SER A 133 4.69 -1.72 11.51
CA SER A 133 5.67 -2.15 10.50
C SER A 133 5.12 -3.23 9.56
N THR A 134 3.87 -3.67 9.73
CA THR A 134 3.29 -4.74 8.93
C THR A 134 2.15 -4.22 8.06
N LEU A 135 2.16 -4.56 6.78
CA LEU A 135 1.02 -4.42 5.87
C LEU A 135 0.38 -5.80 5.68
N THR A 136 -0.93 -5.90 5.90
CA THR A 136 -1.70 -7.13 5.69
C THR A 136 -2.76 -6.90 4.62
N GLU A 137 -2.66 -7.61 3.51
CA GLU A 137 -3.67 -7.68 2.45
C GLU A 137 -4.60 -8.86 2.71
N SER A 138 -5.89 -8.63 2.89
CA SER A 138 -6.90 -9.70 3.02
C SER A 138 -7.58 -9.94 1.68
N ILE A 139 -7.38 -11.12 1.09
CA ILE A 139 -7.90 -11.49 -0.23
C ILE A 139 -9.15 -12.38 -0.08
N ASN A 140 -9.10 -13.33 0.87
CA ASN A 140 -10.18 -14.25 1.20
C ASN A 140 -10.66 -15.14 0.04
N ASP A 141 -9.75 -15.57 -0.83
CA ASP A 141 -10.09 -16.53 -1.88
C ASP A 141 -10.27 -17.95 -1.31
N ASP A 142 -11.30 -18.63 -1.81
CA ASP A 142 -11.62 -20.01 -1.42
C ASP A 142 -10.78 -21.05 -2.18
N LEU A 143 -10.53 -22.16 -1.48
CA LEU A 143 -9.85 -23.42 -1.84
C LEU A 143 -9.16 -23.59 -3.23
N PRO A 144 -7.83 -23.83 -3.20
CA PRO A 144 -6.84 -23.24 -2.31
C PRO A 144 -6.55 -21.87 -2.89
N GLY A 145 -7.44 -20.95 -2.61
CA GLY A 145 -7.22 -19.55 -2.86
C GLY A 145 -6.25 -18.94 -1.85
N ILE A 146 -5.69 -17.80 -2.22
CA ILE A 146 -4.89 -16.99 -1.30
C ILE A 146 -5.84 -16.32 -0.30
N SER A 147 -5.66 -16.61 0.98
CA SER A 147 -6.41 -15.98 2.06
C SER A 147 -5.89 -14.57 2.34
N ASN A 148 -4.57 -14.42 2.53
CA ASN A 148 -3.96 -13.13 2.82
C ASN A 148 -2.47 -13.12 2.47
N ARG A 149 -1.92 -11.91 2.34
CA ARG A 149 -0.49 -11.64 2.22
C ARG A 149 -0.04 -10.69 3.31
N LYS A 150 1.16 -10.89 3.85
CA LYS A 150 1.78 -9.96 4.78
C LYS A 150 3.13 -9.47 4.30
N PHE A 151 3.36 -8.18 4.44
CA PHE A 151 4.62 -7.53 4.15
C PHE A 151 5.15 -6.84 5.39
N LEU A 152 6.43 -7.02 5.69
CA LEU A 152 7.12 -6.44 6.83
C LEU A 152 8.07 -5.34 6.35
N LYS A 153 7.99 -4.18 6.99
CA LYS A 153 8.86 -3.02 6.72
C LYS A 153 10.32 -3.39 7.02
N GLN A 154 11.22 -2.96 6.14
CA GLN A 154 12.67 -3.13 6.29
C GLN A 154 13.25 -2.29 7.45
#